data_AF-A0A453BRY4-F1
#
_entry.id   AF-A0A453BRY4-F1
#
_cell.length_a   1.000
_cell.length_b   1.000
_cell.length_c   1.000
_cell.angle_alpha   90.00
_cell.angle_beta   90.00
_cell.angle_gamma   90.00
#
_symmetry.space_group_name_H-M   'P 1'
#
loop_
_entity.id
_entity.type
_entity.pdbx_description
1 polymer ?
#
loop_
_entity_poly.entity_id
_entity_poly.type
_entity_poly.pdbx_seq_one_letter_code
_entity_poly.pdbx_strand_id
1 'polypeptide(L)'
;DSDGGVGGSAKRSRSAAGDSAAGKRARVSAGPVVGVDVPPGFLDPLPAPPQPSRGATKQFWKAGDYDGNPAGGLEPPPSASGLEHVRVHPKFLHSNATSHKWALGALAELLDNSLDEVRNGATFVNIDMLENSKDKTRMLLVEDNGGGMDPDKMRQCMSLGYSAKSQVANTIGQYGNGFKTSTMRLGADVLVFSRSRGKEGKRPTQSIGMLSYTFLRSTGKEDIVVPMIDYEKNGLNWTRKLRSTFADWNTSLQTIITWSPYGTEAELLEQFSSIKEQGTRVIIYNLWEDDQGDLELDFDADVNDIQLRGGNRDEKNIEMAKRFPNSKHFLTYRHSLRSYASILYLRLSDAFQIFLRGKEIEHHNIVTDMMLKKEVTYRPVATNGLPKDSNMVADVTIGFVKDAKFHIDVQGFNVYHRNRLIKPFWRVWTAAGSGGRGVIGRSLWYVGITLILLAAGEVINLICRCT
;
A
#
# COMPACT_ATOMS: atom_id res chain seq x y z
N ASP A 1 -68.34 45.60 -8.06
CA ASP A 1 -67.63 45.24 -9.31
C ASP A 1 -66.87 43.94 -9.02
N SER A 2 -67.37 42.73 -9.33
CA SER A 2 -67.70 42.12 -10.64
C SER A 2 -66.44 41.79 -11.44
N ASP A 3 -66.17 40.62 -12.02
CA ASP A 3 -66.73 39.25 -12.12
C ASP A 3 -65.86 38.60 -13.25
N GLY A 4 -65.73 37.30 -13.52
CA GLY A 4 -66.17 36.06 -12.85
C GLY A 4 -65.00 35.04 -12.81
N GLY A 5 -65.15 33.72 -12.74
CA GLY A 5 -66.24 32.83 -13.20
C GLY A 5 -65.94 32.30 -14.63
N VAL A 6 -66.15 31.03 -15.04
CA VAL A 6 -66.66 29.75 -14.49
C VAL A 6 -66.04 28.63 -15.37
N GLY A 7 -65.81 27.34 -15.06
CA GLY A 7 -66.05 26.38 -13.96
C GLY A 7 -65.64 24.96 -14.49
N GLY A 8 -65.89 23.79 -13.86
CA GLY A 8 -66.43 23.42 -12.55
C GLY A 8 -66.35 21.88 -12.32
N SER A 9 -66.63 21.45 -11.08
CA SER A 9 -67.44 20.28 -10.65
C SER A 9 -67.88 19.19 -11.66
N ALA A 10 -67.94 17.89 -11.34
CA ALA A 10 -67.70 17.19 -10.05
C ALA A 10 -67.56 15.64 -10.18
N LYS A 11 -67.23 14.98 -9.04
CA LYS A 11 -67.88 13.76 -8.43
C LYS A 11 -68.77 12.91 -9.37
N ARG A 12 -68.74 11.57 -9.43
CA ARG A 12 -68.55 10.44 -8.46
C ARG A 12 -68.64 9.11 -9.30
N SER A 13 -68.47 7.86 -8.84
CA SER A 13 -67.68 7.16 -7.80
C SER A 13 -68.16 5.69 -7.71
N ARG A 14 -67.36 4.74 -7.16
CA ARG A 14 -67.69 3.30 -6.89
C ARG A 14 -67.79 2.40 -8.14
N SER A 15 -67.67 1.06 -8.07
CA SER A 15 -66.90 0.16 -7.17
C SER A 15 -66.95 -1.31 -7.62
N ALA A 16 -65.86 -2.04 -7.41
CA ALA A 16 -65.79 -3.49 -7.09
C ALA A 16 -66.13 -4.59 -8.12
N ALA A 17 -65.29 -5.65 -8.03
CA ALA A 17 -65.57 -7.09 -8.18
C ALA A 17 -65.75 -7.77 -9.56
N GLY A 18 -64.93 -8.80 -9.77
CA GLY A 18 -65.20 -9.99 -10.59
C GLY A 18 -64.96 -9.90 -12.11
N ASP A 19 -64.76 -11.02 -12.83
CA ASP A 19 -64.19 -12.31 -12.40
C ASP A 19 -63.75 -13.16 -13.63
N SER A 20 -62.73 -13.99 -13.46
CA SER A 20 -62.48 -15.25 -14.21
C SER A 20 -62.20 -15.24 -15.74
N ALA A 21 -61.89 -16.44 -16.23
CA ALA A 21 -61.86 -16.94 -17.62
C ALA A 21 -60.63 -16.64 -18.51
N ALA A 22 -60.29 -17.64 -19.34
CA ALA A 22 -59.07 -17.68 -20.16
C ALA A 22 -59.36 -17.83 -21.66
N GLY A 23 -58.52 -17.23 -22.53
CA GLY A 23 -58.60 -17.35 -23.99
C GLY A 23 -57.35 -17.95 -24.60
N LYS A 24 -57.49 -19.07 -25.34
CA LYS A 24 -56.41 -19.67 -26.14
C LYS A 24 -56.49 -19.23 -27.61
N ARG A 25 -55.36 -18.83 -28.22
CA ARG A 25 -54.96 -18.96 -29.65
C ARG A 25 -53.86 -17.92 -29.97
N ALA A 26 -52.91 -18.14 -30.89
CA ALA A 26 -52.50 -19.34 -31.61
C ALA A 26 -51.02 -19.22 -32.03
N ARG A 27 -50.35 -20.34 -32.35
CA ARG A 27 -49.08 -20.31 -33.11
C ARG A 27 -49.38 -19.96 -34.58
N VAL A 28 -48.47 -19.20 -35.20
CA VAL A 28 -48.30 -19.17 -36.66
C VAL A 28 -46.89 -19.70 -36.96
N SER A 29 -46.78 -20.57 -37.95
CA SER A 29 -45.53 -21.23 -38.35
C SER A 29 -44.99 -20.65 -39.65
N ALA A 30 -43.68 -20.41 -39.72
CA ALA A 30 -42.96 -20.15 -40.95
C ALA A 30 -41.60 -20.84 -40.94
N GLY A 31 -41.12 -21.22 -42.13
CA GLY A 31 -39.85 -21.87 -42.42
C GLY A 31 -39.86 -22.36 -43.87
N PRO A 32 -38.81 -23.04 -44.36
CA PRO A 32 -37.50 -23.25 -43.74
C PRO A 32 -36.43 -22.35 -44.39
N VAL A 33 -35.24 -22.25 -43.75
CA VAL A 33 -34.02 -21.75 -44.40
C VAL A 33 -32.89 -22.74 -44.14
N VAL A 34 -32.01 -22.91 -45.13
CA VAL A 34 -30.94 -23.90 -45.21
C VAL A 34 -30.05 -23.91 -43.96
N GLY A 35 -29.74 -25.10 -43.45
CA GLY A 35 -28.90 -25.27 -42.27
C GLY A 35 -27.41 -25.00 -42.52
N VAL A 36 -26.73 -24.61 -41.45
CA VAL A 36 -25.27 -24.67 -41.31
C VAL A 36 -25.01 -25.62 -40.14
N ASP A 37 -24.26 -26.70 -40.37
CA ASP A 37 -23.93 -27.63 -39.29
C ASP A 37 -22.96 -26.98 -38.30
N VAL A 38 -23.44 -26.78 -37.08
CA VAL A 38 -22.65 -26.24 -35.97
C VAL A 38 -22.27 -27.40 -35.05
N PRO A 39 -20.98 -27.55 -34.64
CA PRO A 39 -20.55 -28.67 -33.80
C PRO A 39 -21.35 -28.78 -32.48
N PRO A 40 -21.64 -30.01 -32.01
CA PRO A 40 -22.25 -30.22 -30.69
C PRO A 40 -21.46 -29.50 -29.59
N GLY A 41 -22.17 -28.76 -28.73
CA GLY A 41 -21.59 -27.97 -27.65
C GLY A 41 -21.37 -26.48 -27.94
N PHE A 42 -21.51 -26.00 -29.19
CA PHE A 42 -21.33 -24.58 -29.51
C PHE A 42 -22.39 -23.64 -28.91
N LEU A 43 -23.54 -24.18 -28.46
CA LEU A 43 -24.61 -23.44 -27.80
C LEU A 43 -24.76 -23.81 -26.31
N ASP A 44 -23.87 -24.63 -25.76
CA ASP A 44 -23.88 -24.89 -24.32
C ASP A 44 -23.46 -23.63 -23.56
N PRO A 45 -24.15 -23.25 -22.47
CA PRO A 45 -23.76 -22.10 -21.67
C PRO A 45 -22.37 -22.36 -21.08
N LEU A 46 -21.43 -21.45 -21.34
CA LEU A 46 -20.07 -21.52 -20.80
C LEU A 46 -20.12 -21.77 -19.28
N PRO A 47 -19.29 -22.70 -18.75
CA PRO A 47 -19.24 -22.94 -17.32
C PRO A 47 -18.92 -21.63 -16.60
N ALA A 48 -19.70 -21.29 -15.57
CA ALA A 48 -19.50 -20.08 -14.81
C ALA A 48 -18.05 -20.01 -14.30
N PRO A 49 -17.40 -18.84 -14.35
CA PRO A 49 -16.01 -18.71 -13.88
C PRO A 49 -15.93 -19.19 -12.43
N PRO A 50 -14.87 -19.94 -12.05
CA PRO A 50 -14.78 -20.55 -10.73
C PRO A 50 -14.83 -19.45 -9.67
N GLN A 51 -15.90 -19.42 -8.87
CA GLN A 51 -16.01 -18.46 -7.78
C GLN A 51 -14.86 -18.69 -6.79
N PRO A 52 -14.23 -17.63 -6.26
CA PRO A 52 -13.12 -17.76 -5.33
C PRO A 52 -13.57 -18.54 -4.10
N SER A 53 -12.97 -19.71 -3.89
CA SER A 53 -13.27 -20.55 -2.74
C SER A 53 -12.87 -19.84 -1.45
N ARG A 54 -13.73 -19.90 -0.43
CA ARG A 54 -13.50 -19.30 0.91
C ARG A 54 -12.46 -20.07 1.75
N GLY A 55 -11.42 -20.61 1.10
CA GLY A 55 -10.36 -21.43 1.71
C GLY A 55 -9.03 -20.73 1.92
N ALA A 56 -8.87 -19.48 1.45
CA ALA A 56 -7.68 -18.69 1.74
C ALA A 56 -7.75 -18.12 3.17
N THR A 57 -6.73 -18.38 3.99
CA THR A 57 -6.65 -17.80 5.34
C THR A 57 -6.36 -16.30 5.26
N LYS A 58 -7.11 -15.51 6.04
CA LYS A 58 -6.92 -14.06 6.21
C LYS A 58 -6.02 -13.70 7.38
N GLN A 59 -5.44 -14.67 8.07
CA GLN A 59 -4.51 -14.43 9.19
C GLN A 59 -3.07 -14.50 8.67
N PHE A 60 -2.40 -13.35 8.60
CA PHE A 60 -1.08 -13.21 7.96
C PHE A 60 -0.09 -14.29 8.42
N TRP A 61 0.09 -14.44 9.73
CA TRP A 61 1.07 -15.36 10.32
C TRP A 61 0.77 -16.86 10.10
N LYS A 62 -0.39 -17.21 9.53
CA LYS A 62 -0.80 -18.59 9.20
C LYS A 62 -0.87 -18.83 7.69
N ALA A 63 -0.59 -17.83 6.86
CA ALA A 63 -0.62 -17.94 5.39
C ALA A 63 0.55 -18.78 4.82
N GLY A 64 1.62 -19.01 5.59
CA GLY A 64 2.71 -19.90 5.19
C GLY A 64 2.31 -21.39 5.15
N ASP A 65 1.41 -21.81 6.05
CA ASP A 65 1.28 -23.20 6.49
C ASP A 65 0.25 -24.02 5.69
N TYR A 66 -0.02 -23.60 4.45
CA TYR A 66 -0.99 -24.28 3.58
C TYR A 66 -0.42 -25.59 3.02
N ASP A 67 -0.84 -26.72 3.57
CA ASP A 67 -0.61 -28.07 3.04
C ASP A 67 -1.61 -28.39 1.92
N GLY A 68 -1.28 -27.90 0.73
CA GLY A 68 -2.07 -28.11 -0.48
C GLY A 68 -1.63 -29.36 -1.23
N ASN A 69 -2.49 -30.37 -1.27
CA ASN A 69 -2.28 -31.56 -2.10
C ASN A 69 -2.30 -31.15 -3.59
N PRO A 70 -1.28 -31.48 -4.41
CA PRO A 70 -1.17 -30.96 -5.78
C PRO A 70 -2.23 -31.58 -6.70
N ALA A 71 -3.14 -30.75 -7.21
CA ALA A 71 -4.24 -31.17 -8.06
C ALA A 71 -3.88 -31.10 -9.56
N GLY A 72 -3.45 -32.23 -10.12
CA GLY A 72 -3.41 -32.47 -11.57
C GLY A 72 -2.36 -31.67 -12.34
N GLY A 73 -1.18 -32.26 -12.58
CA GLY A 73 -0.14 -31.64 -13.38
C GLY A 73 -0.56 -31.39 -14.84
N LEU A 74 -0.37 -30.15 -15.29
CA LEU A 74 -0.38 -29.74 -16.69
C LEU A 74 1.05 -29.33 -17.06
N GLU A 75 1.61 -29.88 -18.15
CA GLU A 75 3.00 -29.64 -18.50
C GLU A 75 3.28 -28.17 -18.85
N PRO A 76 4.44 -27.61 -18.42
CA PRO A 76 4.81 -26.24 -18.74
C PRO A 76 5.25 -26.12 -20.22
N PRO A 77 5.01 -24.96 -20.87
CA PRO A 77 5.49 -24.73 -22.23
C PRO A 77 7.03 -24.71 -22.29
N PRO A 78 7.64 -25.22 -23.39
CA PRO A 78 9.09 -25.34 -23.50
C PRO A 78 9.78 -23.97 -23.55
N SER A 79 10.87 -23.82 -22.79
CA SER A 79 11.69 -22.61 -22.78
C SER A 79 12.55 -22.50 -24.05
N ALA A 80 12.57 -21.32 -24.68
CA ALA A 80 13.30 -21.07 -25.93
C ALA A 80 14.84 -21.13 -25.80
N SER A 81 15.36 -21.27 -24.58
CA SER A 81 16.73 -21.68 -24.27
C SER A 81 16.69 -22.88 -23.33
N GLY A 82 17.54 -23.88 -23.57
CA GLY A 82 17.69 -25.07 -22.73
C GLY A 82 18.47 -24.82 -21.44
N LEU A 83 18.17 -23.72 -20.75
CA LEU A 83 18.71 -23.35 -19.45
C LEU A 83 17.55 -23.22 -18.47
N GLU A 84 17.66 -23.90 -17.32
CA GLU A 84 16.59 -23.91 -16.32
C GLU A 84 16.56 -22.58 -15.55
N HIS A 85 15.41 -21.92 -15.56
CA HIS A 85 15.20 -20.66 -14.84
C HIS A 85 14.80 -20.92 -13.38
N VAL A 86 15.33 -20.12 -12.45
CA VAL A 86 14.94 -20.17 -11.03
C VAL A 86 13.47 -19.78 -10.89
N ARG A 87 12.62 -20.79 -10.64
CA ARG A 87 11.21 -20.64 -10.29
C ARG A 87 11.05 -20.08 -8.89
N VAL A 88 9.99 -19.31 -8.66
CA VAL A 88 9.68 -18.76 -7.33
C VAL A 88 8.23 -19.05 -6.98
N HIS A 89 8.06 -19.97 -6.04
CA HIS A 89 6.76 -20.43 -5.57
C HIS A 89 5.99 -19.33 -4.80
N PRO A 90 4.67 -19.13 -5.01
CA PRO A 90 3.91 -18.05 -4.39
C PRO A 90 3.97 -17.94 -2.85
N LYS A 91 4.28 -19.02 -2.11
CA LYS A 91 4.56 -18.92 -0.65
C LYS A 91 5.68 -17.90 -0.35
N PHE A 92 6.64 -17.70 -1.25
CA PHE A 92 7.74 -16.74 -1.09
C PHE A 92 7.25 -15.29 -0.93
N LEU A 93 6.12 -14.89 -1.56
CA LEU A 93 5.55 -13.56 -1.38
C LEU A 93 5.22 -13.28 0.09
N HIS A 94 4.57 -14.25 0.73
CA HIS A 94 4.27 -14.21 2.16
C HIS A 94 5.55 -14.31 3.01
N SER A 95 6.42 -15.30 2.76
CA SER A 95 7.67 -15.48 3.52
C SER A 95 8.55 -14.24 3.53
N ASN A 96 8.68 -13.56 2.38
CA ASN A 96 9.46 -12.32 2.25
C ASN A 96 8.79 -11.14 2.99
N ALA A 97 7.46 -11.09 3.04
CA ALA A 97 6.70 -10.09 3.79
C ALA A 97 6.86 -10.21 5.33
N THR A 98 7.22 -11.38 5.86
CA THR A 98 7.44 -11.59 7.32
C THR A 98 8.58 -10.72 7.91
N SER A 99 9.43 -10.16 7.05
CA SER A 99 10.41 -9.12 7.40
C SER A 99 9.79 -7.92 8.12
N HIS A 100 8.57 -7.53 7.72
CA HIS A 100 7.82 -6.43 8.32
C HIS A 100 6.98 -6.90 9.52
N LYS A 101 7.59 -7.00 10.70
CA LYS A 101 6.89 -7.33 11.95
C LYS A 101 5.85 -6.29 12.41
N TRP A 102 5.80 -5.11 11.78
CA TRP A 102 4.97 -3.97 12.18
C TRP A 102 4.38 -3.29 10.95
N ALA A 103 3.06 -3.31 10.79
CA ALA A 103 2.39 -2.90 9.55
C ALA A 103 2.58 -1.41 9.18
N LEU A 104 2.75 -0.51 10.15
CA LEU A 104 3.06 0.90 9.85
C LEU A 104 4.47 1.06 9.22
N GLY A 105 5.40 0.15 9.50
CA GLY A 105 6.70 0.08 8.83
C GLY A 105 6.60 -0.33 7.36
N ALA A 106 5.65 -1.21 7.02
CA ALA A 106 5.31 -1.55 5.64
C ALA A 106 4.66 -0.37 4.90
N LEU A 107 3.71 0.32 5.52
CA LEU A 107 3.12 1.57 5.01
C LEU A 107 4.19 2.64 4.70
N ALA A 108 5.23 2.74 5.53
CA ALA A 108 6.31 3.70 5.33
C ALA A 108 7.19 3.39 4.09
N GLU A 109 7.34 2.12 3.67
CA GLU A 109 8.01 1.80 2.38
C GLU A 109 7.22 2.35 1.18
N LEU A 110 5.89 2.49 1.29
CA LEU A 110 5.07 3.07 0.23
C LEU A 110 5.23 4.60 0.19
N LEU A 111 5.21 5.27 1.35
CA LEU A 111 5.56 6.69 1.49
C LEU A 111 6.96 6.99 0.91
N ASP A 112 7.95 6.14 1.20
CA ASP A 112 9.32 6.28 0.69
C ASP A 112 9.39 6.21 -0.85
N ASN A 113 8.54 5.38 -1.46
CA ASN A 113 8.48 5.26 -2.92
C ASN A 113 7.85 6.48 -3.59
N SER A 114 6.83 7.09 -2.99
CA SER A 114 6.24 8.34 -3.48
C SER A 114 7.14 9.55 -3.23
N LEU A 115 7.87 9.60 -2.10
CA LEU A 115 8.87 10.65 -1.84
C LEU A 115 10.08 10.56 -2.81
N ASP A 116 10.51 9.34 -3.15
CA ASP A 116 11.52 9.10 -4.21
C ASP A 116 11.09 9.60 -5.61
N GLU A 117 9.82 9.94 -5.82
CA GLU A 117 9.25 10.48 -7.06
C GLU A 117 9.07 12.02 -7.05
N VAL A 118 9.44 12.73 -5.98
CA VAL A 118 9.49 14.22 -5.96
C VAL A 118 10.37 14.76 -7.10
N ARG A 119 11.49 14.08 -7.39
CA ARG A 119 12.38 14.37 -8.53
C ARG A 119 11.74 14.18 -9.92
N ASN A 120 10.58 13.53 -10.00
CA ASN A 120 9.75 13.42 -11.21
C ASN A 120 8.46 14.26 -11.11
N GLY A 121 8.36 15.17 -10.13
CA GLY A 121 7.24 16.10 -9.97
C GLY A 121 6.13 15.64 -9.00
N ALA A 122 6.38 14.66 -8.12
CA ALA A 122 5.45 14.40 -7.02
C ALA A 122 5.41 15.60 -6.07
N THR A 123 4.20 16.06 -5.74
CA THR A 123 3.94 17.13 -4.75
C THR A 123 3.01 16.67 -3.63
N PHE A 124 2.42 15.48 -3.73
CA PHE A 124 1.73 14.86 -2.61
C PHE A 124 1.76 13.33 -2.68
N VAL A 125 1.47 12.71 -1.54
CA VAL A 125 0.96 11.34 -1.43
C VAL A 125 -0.27 11.35 -0.51
N ASN A 126 -1.34 10.67 -0.92
CA ASN A 126 -2.57 10.51 -0.16
C ASN A 126 -2.75 9.04 0.26
N ILE A 127 -3.04 8.83 1.54
CA ILE A 127 -3.36 7.51 2.12
C ILE A 127 -4.81 7.54 2.60
N ASP A 128 -5.63 6.58 2.20
CA ASP A 128 -7.03 6.52 2.63
C ASP A 128 -7.56 5.08 2.74
N MET A 129 -8.80 4.95 3.21
CA MET A 129 -9.56 3.71 3.21
C MET A 129 -10.68 3.79 2.17
N LEU A 130 -10.77 2.76 1.33
CA LEU A 130 -11.83 2.58 0.34
C LEU A 130 -12.70 1.39 0.73
N GLU A 131 -14.01 1.51 0.54
CA GLU A 131 -14.96 0.40 0.65
C GLU A 131 -15.03 -0.34 -0.70
N ASN A 132 -14.91 -1.67 -0.70
CA ASN A 132 -15.10 -2.49 -1.89
C ASN A 132 -16.59 -2.54 -2.26
N SER A 133 -16.93 -2.12 -3.48
CA SER A 133 -18.30 -2.11 -3.99
C SER A 133 -18.91 -3.52 -4.10
N LYS A 134 -18.09 -4.56 -4.35
CA LYS A 134 -18.55 -5.95 -4.52
C LYS A 134 -18.99 -6.61 -3.22
N ASP A 135 -18.26 -6.42 -2.12
CA ASP A 135 -18.38 -7.22 -0.89
C ASP A 135 -18.34 -6.44 0.43
N LYS A 136 -18.22 -5.11 0.38
CA LYS A 136 -18.13 -4.20 1.55
C LYS A 136 -16.90 -4.40 2.45
N THR A 137 -15.88 -5.13 1.99
CA THR A 137 -14.58 -5.17 2.67
C THR A 137 -13.84 -3.83 2.56
N ARG A 138 -12.94 -3.58 3.52
CA ARG A 138 -12.09 -2.38 3.53
C ARG A 138 -10.81 -2.63 2.75
N MET A 139 -10.36 -1.60 2.04
CA MET A 139 -9.16 -1.59 1.21
C MET A 139 -8.31 -0.38 1.57
N LEU A 140 -6.99 -0.51 1.49
CA LEU A 140 -6.03 0.56 1.76
C LEU A 140 -5.57 1.19 0.45
N LEU A 141 -5.77 2.50 0.32
CA LEU A 141 -5.33 3.33 -0.80
C LEU A 141 -4.00 4.01 -0.46
N VAL A 142 -3.06 4.01 -1.40
CA VAL A 142 -1.92 4.95 -1.45
C VAL A 142 -1.84 5.54 -2.86
N GLU A 143 -1.91 6.86 -3.01
CA GLU A 143 -1.90 7.54 -4.32
C GLU A 143 -0.93 8.73 -4.33
N ASP A 144 -0.07 8.82 -5.35
CA ASP A 144 0.82 9.96 -5.61
C ASP A 144 0.68 10.53 -7.03
N ASN A 145 1.07 11.79 -7.19
CA ASN A 145 1.16 12.49 -8.48
C ASN A 145 2.58 12.51 -9.08
N GLY A 146 3.42 11.53 -8.72
CA GLY A 146 4.79 11.38 -9.21
C GLY A 146 4.87 11.05 -10.70
N GLY A 147 6.07 10.70 -11.17
CA GLY A 147 6.31 10.43 -12.60
C GLY A 147 5.59 9.20 -13.17
N GLY A 148 4.95 8.42 -12.29
CA GLY A 148 4.28 7.16 -12.63
C GLY A 148 5.23 6.12 -13.19
N MET A 149 4.67 5.16 -13.93
CA MET A 149 5.37 4.05 -14.55
C MET A 149 4.90 3.83 -15.98
N ASP A 150 5.86 3.70 -16.90
CA ASP A 150 5.60 3.10 -18.21
C ASP A 150 5.49 1.56 -18.07
N PRO A 151 5.04 0.83 -19.10
CA PRO A 151 4.82 -0.62 -19.03
C PRO A 151 6.03 -1.44 -18.58
N ASP A 152 7.26 -0.98 -18.84
CA ASP A 152 8.48 -1.68 -18.45
C ASP A 152 8.93 -1.33 -17.02
N LYS A 153 8.86 -0.06 -16.59
CA LYS A 153 9.01 0.30 -15.16
C LYS A 153 7.95 -0.40 -14.31
N MET A 154 6.75 -0.61 -14.86
CA MET A 154 5.67 -1.38 -14.23
C MET A 154 6.02 -2.88 -14.11
N ARG A 155 6.50 -3.54 -15.18
CA ARG A 155 7.01 -4.92 -15.10
C ARG A 155 8.12 -5.03 -14.05
N GLN A 156 9.09 -4.11 -14.07
CA GLN A 156 10.21 -4.06 -13.12
C GLN A 156 9.75 -3.88 -11.67
N CYS A 157 8.72 -3.07 -11.42
CA CYS A 157 8.13 -2.88 -10.09
C CYS A 157 7.53 -4.18 -9.54
N MET A 158 6.96 -5.03 -10.41
CA MET A 158 6.37 -6.32 -10.06
C MET A 158 7.37 -7.49 -10.03
N SER A 159 8.46 -7.45 -10.82
CA SER A 159 9.50 -8.49 -10.83
C SER A 159 10.37 -8.48 -9.57
N LEU A 160 10.57 -9.65 -8.95
CA LEU A 160 11.41 -9.81 -7.75
C LEU A 160 12.87 -9.43 -8.03
N GLY A 161 13.55 -8.84 -7.04
CA GLY A 161 14.98 -8.52 -7.10
C GLY A 161 15.41 -7.37 -8.02
N TYR A 162 14.53 -6.82 -8.86
CA TYR A 162 14.90 -5.75 -9.79
C TYR A 162 14.90 -4.37 -9.13
N SER A 163 15.98 -3.60 -9.27
CA SER A 163 16.08 -2.22 -8.77
C SER A 163 16.97 -1.31 -9.62
N ALA A 164 16.35 -0.52 -10.50
CA ALA A 164 17.03 0.59 -11.18
C ALA A 164 17.39 1.77 -10.24
N LYS A 165 16.80 1.84 -9.03
CA LYS A 165 17.14 2.84 -8.00
C LYS A 165 18.52 2.60 -7.35
N SER A 166 19.10 1.41 -7.51
CA SER A 166 20.40 1.03 -6.92
C SER A 166 21.56 1.98 -7.26
N GLN A 167 21.53 2.64 -8.42
CA GLN A 167 22.59 3.53 -8.92
C GLN A 167 22.37 5.03 -8.62
N VAL A 168 21.30 5.42 -7.91
CA VAL A 168 21.01 6.83 -7.66
C VAL A 168 21.23 7.20 -6.19
N ALA A 169 22.10 8.19 -5.96
CA ALA A 169 22.33 8.74 -4.63
C ALA A 169 21.05 9.36 -4.05
N ASN A 170 20.90 9.28 -2.73
CA ASN A 170 19.79 9.84 -1.94
C ASN A 170 18.38 9.29 -2.21
N THR A 171 18.18 8.29 -3.09
CA THR A 171 16.91 7.53 -3.08
C THR A 171 16.86 6.53 -1.94
N ILE A 172 15.68 6.35 -1.33
CA ILE A 172 15.46 5.45 -0.19
C ILE A 172 15.29 4.00 -0.68
N GLY A 173 14.49 3.79 -1.73
CA GLY A 173 14.08 2.46 -2.21
C GLY A 173 15.16 1.69 -2.97
N GLN A 174 16.27 1.30 -2.31
CA GLN A 174 17.42 0.70 -2.99
C GLN A 174 17.22 -0.76 -3.43
N TYR A 175 16.47 -1.56 -2.67
CA TYR A 175 16.52 -3.04 -2.75
C TYR A 175 15.51 -3.72 -3.70
N GLY A 176 14.64 -2.99 -4.41
CA GLY A 176 13.69 -3.55 -5.39
C GLY A 176 12.53 -4.41 -4.83
N ASN A 177 12.63 -4.84 -3.57
CA ASN A 177 11.66 -5.71 -2.92
C ASN A 177 10.66 -4.96 -2.02
N GLY A 178 10.97 -3.73 -1.57
CA GLY A 178 10.19 -2.98 -0.57
C GLY A 178 8.70 -2.84 -0.87
N PHE A 179 8.33 -2.51 -2.12
CA PHE A 179 6.93 -2.47 -2.57
C PHE A 179 6.21 -3.81 -2.38
N LYS A 180 6.88 -4.92 -2.66
CA LYS A 180 6.30 -6.27 -2.64
C LYS A 180 6.17 -6.80 -1.22
N THR A 181 7.18 -6.60 -0.38
CA THR A 181 7.14 -7.01 1.02
C THR A 181 6.18 -6.17 1.83
N SER A 182 6.03 -4.87 1.53
CA SER A 182 5.05 -4.00 2.20
C SER A 182 3.61 -4.32 1.81
N THR A 183 3.29 -4.39 0.50
CA THR A 183 1.92 -4.69 0.03
C THR A 183 1.43 -6.04 0.53
N MET A 184 2.24 -7.10 0.37
CA MET A 184 1.91 -8.45 0.85
C MET A 184 1.89 -8.56 2.39
N ARG A 185 2.46 -7.59 3.13
CA ARG A 185 2.28 -7.48 4.59
C ARG A 185 1.00 -6.76 4.99
N LEU A 186 0.46 -5.89 4.14
CA LEU A 186 -0.73 -5.08 4.44
C LEU A 186 -2.04 -5.76 4.02
N GLY A 187 -2.02 -6.52 2.92
CA GLY A 187 -3.11 -7.41 2.51
C GLY A 187 -2.60 -8.57 1.66
N ALA A 188 -3.48 -9.54 1.37
CA ALA A 188 -3.14 -10.67 0.52
C ALA A 188 -2.97 -10.25 -0.95
N ASP A 189 -3.61 -9.17 -1.38
CA ASP A 189 -3.71 -8.79 -2.79
C ASP A 189 -3.52 -7.28 -3.00
N VAL A 190 -2.89 -6.90 -4.11
CA VAL A 190 -2.71 -5.50 -4.50
C VAL A 190 -2.93 -5.28 -6.00
N LEU A 191 -3.69 -4.23 -6.30
CA LEU A 191 -3.72 -3.58 -7.61
C LEU A 191 -2.84 -2.35 -7.62
N VAL A 192 -2.14 -2.15 -8.73
CA VAL A 192 -1.44 -0.90 -9.05
C VAL A 192 -1.96 -0.38 -10.38
N PHE A 193 -2.44 0.86 -10.36
CA PHE A 193 -2.74 1.67 -11.52
C PHE A 193 -1.63 2.73 -11.60
N SER A 194 -0.96 2.88 -12.74
CA SER A 194 0.02 3.95 -12.92
C SER A 194 -0.10 4.58 -14.30
N ARG A 195 -0.01 5.91 -14.36
CA ARG A 195 -0.03 6.69 -15.61
C ARG A 195 1.28 7.45 -15.73
N SER A 196 1.90 7.34 -16.89
CA SER A 196 3.13 8.04 -17.25
C SER A 196 2.86 8.96 -18.44
N ARG A 197 3.38 10.20 -18.38
CA ARG A 197 3.39 11.13 -19.52
C ARG A 197 4.21 10.62 -20.71
N GLY A 198 5.03 9.58 -20.51
CA GLY A 198 6.09 9.19 -21.43
C GLY A 198 7.38 10.00 -21.19
N LYS A 199 8.50 9.46 -21.64
CA LYS A 199 9.82 10.14 -21.68
C LYS A 199 10.43 9.89 -23.06
N GLU A 200 11.38 10.73 -23.48
CA GLU A 200 12.18 10.53 -24.71
C GLU A 200 11.32 10.32 -25.98
N GLY A 201 10.23 11.08 -26.12
CA GLY A 201 9.32 10.99 -27.28
C GLY A 201 8.35 9.80 -27.27
N LYS A 202 8.42 8.91 -26.27
CA LYS A 202 7.40 7.86 -26.05
C LYS A 202 6.05 8.50 -25.74
N ARG A 203 4.95 7.88 -26.20
CA ARG A 203 3.58 8.33 -25.93
C ARG A 203 3.22 8.18 -24.44
N PRO A 204 2.24 8.94 -23.93
CA PRO A 204 1.67 8.68 -22.62
C PRO A 204 1.11 7.27 -22.53
N THR A 205 1.34 6.61 -21.41
CA THR A 205 0.93 5.23 -21.14
C THR A 205 0.21 5.14 -19.80
N GLN A 206 -0.70 4.18 -19.68
CA GLN A 206 -1.31 3.82 -18.41
C GLN A 206 -1.38 2.30 -18.29
N SER A 207 -1.01 1.78 -17.12
CA SER A 207 -0.78 0.35 -16.91
C SER A 207 -1.49 -0.09 -15.63
N ILE A 208 -2.13 -1.26 -15.68
CA ILE A 208 -2.74 -1.93 -14.52
C ILE A 208 -1.99 -3.23 -14.29
N GLY A 209 -1.62 -3.51 -13.04
CA GLY A 209 -1.00 -4.77 -12.65
C GLY A 209 -1.52 -5.27 -11.31
N MET A 210 -1.72 -6.59 -11.22
CA MET A 210 -2.27 -7.24 -10.05
C MET A 210 -1.27 -8.27 -9.49
N LEU A 211 -0.80 -8.05 -8.26
CA LEU A 211 -0.06 -9.04 -7.49
C LEU A 211 -1.01 -9.59 -6.43
N SER A 212 -1.56 -10.78 -6.68
CA SER A 212 -2.61 -11.39 -5.85
C SER A 212 -2.16 -12.74 -5.32
N TYR A 213 -1.96 -12.83 -4.00
CA TYR A 213 -1.70 -14.10 -3.34
C TYR A 213 -2.94 -15.02 -3.43
N THR A 214 -4.15 -14.45 -3.31
CA THR A 214 -5.41 -15.20 -3.39
C THR A 214 -5.56 -15.89 -4.76
N PHE A 215 -5.37 -15.18 -5.88
CA PHE A 215 -5.34 -15.76 -7.22
C PHE A 215 -4.34 -16.91 -7.34
N LEU A 216 -3.09 -16.68 -6.90
CA LEU A 216 -2.01 -17.65 -7.04
C LEU A 216 -2.26 -18.92 -6.23
N ARG A 217 -2.78 -18.81 -5.00
CA ARG A 217 -3.11 -19.97 -4.15
C ARG A 217 -4.39 -20.68 -4.61
N SER A 218 -5.47 -19.96 -4.86
CA SER A 218 -6.76 -20.55 -5.25
C SER A 218 -6.74 -21.18 -6.65
N THR A 219 -5.82 -20.78 -7.53
CA THR A 219 -5.60 -21.43 -8.84
C THR A 219 -4.40 -22.38 -8.88
N GLY A 220 -3.85 -22.75 -7.71
CA GLY A 220 -2.82 -23.79 -7.58
C GLY A 220 -1.49 -23.48 -8.27
N LYS A 221 -1.12 -22.21 -8.44
CA LYS A 221 0.08 -21.84 -9.20
C LYS A 221 1.36 -22.21 -8.45
N GLU A 222 2.24 -22.93 -9.15
CA GLU A 222 3.58 -23.25 -8.68
C GLU A 222 4.57 -22.10 -8.89
N ASP A 223 4.26 -21.15 -9.78
CA ASP A 223 5.06 -19.97 -10.12
C ASP A 223 4.29 -18.66 -9.89
N ILE A 224 4.99 -17.58 -9.53
CA ILE A 224 4.38 -16.23 -9.42
C ILE A 224 4.10 -15.67 -10.81
N VAL A 225 2.82 -15.74 -11.21
CA VAL A 225 2.26 -15.08 -12.40
C VAL A 225 1.62 -13.74 -12.00
N VAL A 226 1.94 -12.65 -12.69
CA VAL A 226 1.42 -11.31 -12.40
C VAL A 226 0.64 -10.78 -13.61
N PRO A 227 -0.71 -10.83 -13.59
CA PRO A 227 -1.54 -10.25 -14.65
C PRO A 227 -1.32 -8.75 -14.79
N MET A 228 -1.00 -8.30 -16.01
CA MET A 228 -0.74 -6.89 -16.33
C MET A 228 -1.29 -6.52 -17.69
N ILE A 229 -2.04 -5.42 -17.76
CA ILE A 229 -2.60 -4.86 -18.99
C ILE A 229 -2.15 -3.41 -19.17
N ASP A 230 -1.74 -3.10 -20.39
CA ASP A 230 -1.13 -1.82 -20.76
C ASP A 230 -2.01 -1.09 -21.79
N TYR A 231 -2.03 0.24 -21.72
CA TYR A 231 -2.71 1.13 -22.67
C TYR A 231 -1.80 2.29 -23.07
N GLU A 232 -1.97 2.81 -24.28
CA GLU A 232 -1.20 3.90 -24.87
C GLU A 232 -2.13 4.99 -25.42
N LYS A 233 -1.76 6.26 -25.24
CA LYS A 233 -2.57 7.41 -25.67
C LYS A 233 -2.26 7.77 -27.13
N ASN A 234 -3.27 7.61 -27.98
CA ASN A 234 -3.24 7.91 -29.40
C ASN A 234 -4.15 9.13 -29.68
N GLY A 235 -3.53 10.31 -29.74
CA GLY A 235 -4.26 11.58 -29.80
C GLY A 235 -5.02 11.85 -28.49
N LEU A 236 -6.34 11.92 -28.57
CA LEU A 236 -7.21 12.06 -27.39
C LEU A 236 -7.55 10.71 -26.73
N ASN A 237 -7.52 9.62 -27.49
CA ASN A 237 -8.07 8.32 -27.06
C ASN A 237 -7.00 7.41 -26.45
N TRP A 238 -7.40 6.59 -25.48
CA TRP A 238 -6.58 5.48 -24.99
C TRP A 238 -6.87 4.21 -25.80
N THR A 239 -5.82 3.50 -26.20
CA THR A 239 -5.92 2.22 -26.93
C THR A 239 -5.13 1.13 -26.21
N ARG A 240 -5.62 -0.10 -26.21
CA ARG A 240 -4.95 -1.26 -25.60
C ARG A 240 -3.57 -1.47 -26.25
N LYS A 241 -2.51 -1.51 -25.46
CA LYS A 241 -1.14 -1.74 -25.92
C LYS A 241 -0.81 -3.23 -25.76
N LEU A 242 -0.76 -3.95 -26.87
CA LEU A 242 -0.40 -5.37 -26.86
C LEU A 242 1.13 -5.53 -26.72
N ARG A 243 1.56 -6.46 -25.86
CA ARG A 243 2.99 -6.81 -25.65
C ARG A 243 3.37 -8.11 -26.35
N SER A 244 2.46 -9.08 -26.36
CA SER A 244 2.60 -10.38 -27.03
C SER A 244 1.39 -10.59 -27.94
N THR A 245 0.34 -11.29 -27.50
CA THR A 245 -0.90 -11.49 -28.27
C THR A 245 -2.10 -10.77 -27.65
N PHE A 246 -3.18 -10.64 -28.42
CA PHE A 246 -4.48 -10.21 -27.90
C PHE A 246 -5.06 -11.22 -26.89
N ALA A 247 -4.77 -12.52 -27.04
CA ALA A 247 -5.21 -13.55 -26.12
C ALA A 247 -4.56 -13.41 -24.74
N ASP A 248 -3.26 -13.11 -24.66
CA ASP A 248 -2.55 -12.89 -23.39
C ASP A 248 -3.06 -11.63 -22.67
N TRP A 249 -3.29 -10.56 -23.44
CA TRP A 249 -3.84 -9.30 -22.92
C TRP A 249 -5.26 -9.52 -22.38
N ASN A 250 -6.12 -10.21 -23.14
CA ASN A 250 -7.48 -10.54 -22.69
C ASN A 250 -7.46 -11.47 -21.47
N THR A 251 -6.61 -12.52 -21.46
CA THR A 251 -6.45 -13.41 -20.29
C THR A 251 -6.01 -12.63 -19.05
N SER A 252 -5.12 -11.66 -19.22
CA SER A 252 -4.70 -10.76 -18.14
C SER A 252 -5.87 -9.90 -17.64
N LEU A 253 -6.66 -9.28 -18.53
CA LEU A 253 -7.87 -8.53 -18.15
C LEU A 253 -8.88 -9.41 -17.42
N GLN A 254 -9.21 -10.59 -17.96
CA GLN A 254 -10.17 -11.53 -17.36
C GLN A 254 -9.72 -11.98 -15.96
N THR A 255 -8.42 -12.21 -15.78
CA THR A 255 -7.87 -12.54 -14.45
C THR A 255 -8.00 -11.36 -13.49
N ILE A 256 -7.72 -10.12 -13.93
CA ILE A 256 -7.86 -8.92 -13.09
C ILE A 256 -9.31 -8.69 -12.67
N ILE A 257 -10.30 -8.75 -13.57
CA ILE A 257 -11.71 -8.49 -13.20
C ILE A 257 -12.32 -9.60 -12.33
N THR A 258 -11.79 -10.83 -12.44
CA THR A 258 -12.23 -11.98 -11.63
C THR A 258 -11.71 -11.89 -10.19
N TRP A 259 -10.41 -11.56 -10.00
CA TRP A 259 -9.71 -11.67 -8.71
C TRP A 259 -9.49 -10.33 -7.99
N SER A 260 -10.04 -9.22 -8.49
CA SER A 260 -9.90 -7.89 -7.89
C SER A 260 -11.25 -7.24 -7.52
N PRO A 261 -11.25 -6.10 -6.80
CA PRO A 261 -12.47 -5.37 -6.42
C PRO A 261 -13.32 -4.88 -7.59
N TYR A 262 -12.78 -4.82 -8.81
CA TYR A 262 -13.46 -4.25 -9.98
C TYR A 262 -13.96 -5.35 -10.92
N GLY A 263 -15.22 -5.28 -11.35
CA GLY A 263 -15.90 -6.32 -12.14
C GLY A 263 -15.77 -6.17 -13.65
N THR A 264 -15.38 -4.98 -14.13
CA THR A 264 -15.33 -4.65 -15.56
C THR A 264 -14.10 -3.83 -15.94
N GLU A 265 -13.76 -3.81 -17.23
CA GLU A 265 -12.74 -2.91 -17.79
C GLU A 265 -13.11 -1.43 -17.56
N ALA A 266 -14.40 -1.09 -17.50
CA ALA A 266 -14.88 0.26 -17.25
C ALA A 266 -14.55 0.73 -15.82
N GLU A 267 -14.87 -0.07 -14.79
CA GLU A 267 -14.53 0.23 -13.39
C GLU A 267 -13.01 0.33 -13.16
N LEU A 268 -12.24 -0.51 -13.85
CA LEU A 268 -10.77 -0.44 -13.85
C LEU A 268 -10.26 0.86 -14.49
N LEU A 269 -10.85 1.28 -15.61
CA LEU A 269 -10.47 2.53 -16.28
C LEU A 269 -10.91 3.77 -15.49
N GLU A 270 -12.02 3.69 -14.74
CA GLU A 270 -12.49 4.74 -13.84
C GLU A 270 -11.48 5.06 -12.73
N GLN A 271 -10.67 4.09 -12.27
CA GLN A 271 -9.60 4.36 -11.29
C GLN A 271 -8.49 5.29 -11.83
N PHE A 272 -8.41 5.51 -13.16
CA PHE A 272 -7.53 6.52 -13.75
C PHE A 272 -8.19 7.92 -13.89
N SER A 273 -9.31 8.17 -13.23
CA SER A 273 -9.93 9.50 -13.13
C SER A 273 -9.31 10.38 -12.04
N SER A 274 -8.83 9.77 -10.93
CA SER A 274 -8.11 10.47 -9.85
C SER A 274 -6.70 10.89 -10.29
N ILE A 275 -5.97 9.95 -10.90
CA ILE A 275 -4.65 10.22 -11.50
C ILE A 275 -4.83 11.20 -12.66
N LYS A 276 -4.11 12.33 -12.63
CA LYS A 276 -4.15 13.36 -13.69
C LYS A 276 -3.32 12.94 -14.91
N GLU A 277 -2.28 13.67 -15.27
CA GLU A 277 -1.42 13.31 -16.42
C GLU A 277 -0.35 12.26 -16.08
N GLN A 278 0.05 12.20 -14.81
CA GLN A 278 1.00 11.25 -14.26
C GLN A 278 0.64 10.93 -12.81
N GLY A 279 1.10 9.77 -12.32
CA GLY A 279 0.94 9.35 -10.93
C GLY A 279 0.81 7.83 -10.77
N THR A 280 0.72 7.38 -9.52
CA THR A 280 0.53 5.98 -9.16
C THR A 280 -0.53 5.85 -8.08
N ARG A 281 -1.48 4.93 -8.26
CA ARG A 281 -2.57 4.58 -7.34
C ARG A 281 -2.46 3.10 -6.99
N VAL A 282 -2.14 2.82 -5.74
CA VAL A 282 -1.98 1.48 -5.17
C VAL A 282 -3.20 1.18 -4.30
N ILE A 283 -3.89 0.08 -4.57
CA ILE A 283 -5.08 -0.37 -3.83
C ILE A 283 -4.78 -1.77 -3.30
N ILE A 284 -4.60 -1.87 -1.99
CA ILE A 284 -4.32 -3.11 -1.27
C ILE A 284 -5.64 -3.60 -0.66
N TYR A 285 -6.02 -4.84 -0.98
CA TYR A 285 -7.30 -5.43 -0.60
C TYR A 285 -7.09 -6.84 -0.05
N ASN A 286 -8.15 -7.44 0.51
CA ASN A 286 -8.04 -8.59 1.41
C ASN A 286 -6.98 -8.33 2.50
N LEU A 287 -7.19 -7.20 3.20
CA LEU A 287 -6.37 -6.77 4.34
C LEU A 287 -6.37 -7.85 5.43
N TRP A 288 -5.24 -8.00 6.12
CA TRP A 288 -5.05 -9.09 7.08
C TRP A 288 -5.85 -8.89 8.38
N GLU A 289 -6.42 -9.98 8.85
CA GLU A 289 -7.17 -10.11 10.11
C GLU A 289 -6.29 -10.75 11.19
N ASP A 290 -6.59 -10.46 12.45
CA ASP A 290 -5.94 -11.04 13.63
C ASP A 290 -6.58 -12.38 14.06
N ASP A 291 -6.12 -12.92 15.19
CA ASP A 291 -6.64 -14.19 15.75
C ASP A 291 -8.13 -14.14 16.14
N GLN A 292 -8.74 -12.95 16.24
CA GLN A 292 -10.15 -12.73 16.56
C GLN A 292 -11.01 -12.53 15.30
N GLY A 293 -10.38 -12.43 14.12
CA GLY A 293 -11.05 -12.12 12.85
C GLY A 293 -11.22 -10.63 12.59
N ASP A 294 -10.59 -9.78 13.40
CA ASP A 294 -10.67 -8.32 13.30
C ASP A 294 -9.48 -7.79 12.46
N LEU A 295 -9.70 -6.77 11.62
CA LEU A 295 -8.63 -6.18 10.80
C LEU A 295 -7.50 -5.61 11.68
N GLU A 296 -6.23 -5.89 11.37
CA GLU A 296 -5.07 -5.32 12.10
C GLU A 296 -5.07 -3.77 12.04
N LEU A 297 -5.58 -3.22 10.93
CA LEU A 297 -5.78 -1.79 10.70
C LEU A 297 -7.20 -1.35 11.14
N ASP A 298 -7.24 -0.45 12.12
CA ASP A 298 -8.41 0.32 12.54
C ASP A 298 -8.53 1.59 11.68
N PHE A 299 -9.75 1.86 11.21
CA PHE A 299 -10.10 2.99 10.34
C PHE A 299 -11.21 3.89 10.94
N ASP A 300 -11.66 3.58 12.16
CA ASP A 300 -12.85 4.13 12.82
C ASP A 300 -12.50 4.92 14.09
N ALA A 301 -11.50 4.48 14.87
CA ALA A 301 -11.17 5.06 16.17
C ALA A 301 -10.71 6.53 16.14
N ASP A 302 -10.10 6.95 15.03
CA ASP A 302 -10.00 8.35 14.62
C ASP A 302 -10.19 8.40 13.11
N VAL A 303 -11.25 9.08 12.66
CA VAL A 303 -11.60 9.22 11.24
C VAL A 303 -10.50 9.90 10.41
N ASN A 304 -9.55 10.61 11.05
CA ASN A 304 -8.41 11.29 10.43
C ASN A 304 -7.13 10.44 10.41
N ASP A 305 -7.15 9.20 10.92
CA ASP A 305 -5.96 8.37 11.10
C ASP A 305 -6.19 6.94 10.55
N ILE A 306 -5.11 6.16 10.53
CA ILE A 306 -5.16 4.70 10.37
C ILE A 306 -4.34 4.14 11.52
N GLN A 307 -4.95 3.28 12.35
CA GLN A 307 -4.32 2.83 13.60
C GLN A 307 -4.10 1.32 13.63
N LEU A 308 -3.10 0.86 14.40
CA LEU A 308 -2.98 -0.55 14.74
C LEU A 308 -3.86 -0.92 15.93
N ARG A 309 -4.46 -2.11 15.87
CA ARG A 309 -5.17 -2.73 16.99
C ARG A 309 -4.20 -3.57 17.85
N GLY A 310 -4.71 -4.17 18.91
CA GLY A 310 -3.93 -5.00 19.84
C GLY A 310 -2.79 -4.25 20.54
N GLY A 311 -1.77 -4.99 20.97
CA GLY A 311 -0.74 -4.54 21.93
C GLY A 311 0.21 -3.39 21.51
N ASN A 312 0.02 -2.76 20.34
CA ASN A 312 0.69 -1.49 20.02
C ASN A 312 -0.13 -0.26 20.45
N ARG A 313 -1.43 -0.44 20.73
CA ARG A 313 -2.37 0.58 21.17
C ARG A 313 -2.57 0.46 22.69
N ASP A 314 -2.06 1.45 23.41
CA ASP A 314 -2.18 1.56 24.86
C ASP A 314 -3.00 2.81 25.20
N GLU A 315 -4.14 2.59 25.84
CA GLU A 315 -5.09 3.66 26.22
C GLU A 315 -4.47 4.68 27.18
N LYS A 316 -3.54 4.26 28.05
CA LYS A 316 -2.82 5.15 28.96
C LYS A 316 -1.87 6.05 28.19
N ASN A 317 -1.23 5.52 27.14
CA ASN A 317 -0.39 6.33 26.25
C ASN A 317 -1.23 7.31 25.41
N ILE A 318 -2.43 6.91 24.98
CA ILE A 318 -3.39 7.81 24.30
C ILE A 318 -3.86 8.93 25.23
N GLU A 319 -4.19 8.63 26.48
CA GLU A 319 -4.59 9.64 27.47
C GLU A 319 -3.43 10.57 27.84
N MET A 320 -2.25 10.02 28.11
CA MET A 320 -1.03 10.80 28.34
C MET A 320 -0.68 11.68 27.13
N ALA A 321 -0.89 11.24 25.89
CA ALA A 321 -0.63 12.03 24.69
C ALA A 321 -1.56 13.24 24.53
N LYS A 322 -2.77 13.20 25.12
CA LYS A 322 -3.66 14.38 25.24
C LYS A 322 -3.17 15.38 26.28
N ARG A 323 -2.51 14.90 27.33
CA ARG A 323 -2.01 15.71 28.47
C ARG A 323 -0.59 16.27 28.26
N PHE A 324 0.24 15.57 27.50
CA PHE A 324 1.67 15.84 27.32
C PHE A 324 2.01 15.96 25.81
N PRO A 325 1.72 17.11 25.17
CA PRO A 325 1.74 17.23 23.72
C PRO A 325 3.15 17.15 23.11
N ASN A 326 4.19 17.61 23.81
CA ASN A 326 5.58 17.47 23.36
C ASN A 326 6.07 16.00 23.47
N SER A 327 5.25 15.12 24.06
CA SER A 327 5.51 13.69 24.26
C SER A 327 4.62 12.80 23.41
N LYS A 328 3.59 13.37 22.75
CA LYS A 328 2.62 12.67 21.89
C LYS A 328 3.33 11.68 20.96
N HIS A 329 4.34 12.13 20.22
CA HIS A 329 5.03 11.30 19.24
C HIS A 329 5.70 10.06 19.86
N PHE A 330 6.26 10.14 21.07
CA PHE A 330 6.80 8.96 21.78
C PHE A 330 5.69 7.97 22.18
N LEU A 331 4.54 8.50 22.59
CA LEU A 331 3.41 7.74 23.12
C LEU A 331 2.56 7.08 22.02
N THR A 332 2.39 7.73 20.86
CA THR A 332 1.46 7.30 19.81
C THR A 332 2.08 6.72 18.55
N TYR A 333 3.40 6.87 18.28
CA TYR A 333 3.99 6.40 17.02
C TYR A 333 3.76 4.91 16.74
N ARG A 334 3.61 4.08 17.78
CA ARG A 334 3.50 2.62 17.66
C ARG A 334 2.19 2.15 17.03
N HIS A 335 1.10 2.91 17.22
CA HIS A 335 -0.22 2.58 16.70
C HIS A 335 -0.77 3.61 15.73
N SER A 336 -0.45 4.90 15.85
CA SER A 336 -0.99 5.95 14.97
C SER A 336 -0.11 6.18 13.74
N LEU A 337 -0.63 5.94 12.54
CA LEU A 337 0.07 6.26 11.29
C LEU A 337 0.35 7.77 11.19
N ARG A 338 -0.62 8.62 11.56
CA ARG A 338 -0.46 10.07 11.63
C ARG A 338 0.70 10.49 12.54
N SER A 339 0.86 9.82 13.69
CA SER A 339 1.96 10.05 14.64
C SER A 339 3.30 9.47 14.20
N TYR A 340 3.33 8.54 13.25
CA TYR A 340 4.58 7.98 12.71
C TYR A 340 5.05 8.74 11.47
N ALA A 341 4.15 9.01 10.53
CA ALA A 341 4.45 9.72 9.28
C ALA A 341 4.96 11.15 9.50
N SER A 342 4.41 11.87 10.50
CA SER A 342 4.87 13.22 10.88
C SER A 342 6.35 13.29 11.25
N ILE A 343 6.91 12.24 11.86
CA ILE A 343 8.32 12.14 12.27
C ILE A 343 9.18 11.26 11.33
N LEU A 344 8.58 10.68 10.29
CA LEU A 344 9.20 9.64 9.44
C LEU A 344 10.41 10.15 8.66
N TYR A 345 10.37 11.42 8.28
CA TYR A 345 11.44 12.12 7.58
C TYR A 345 12.08 13.18 8.49
N LEU A 346 13.39 13.33 8.43
CA LEU A 346 14.12 14.35 9.20
C LEU A 346 13.81 15.76 8.70
N ARG A 347 13.64 15.90 7.39
CA ARG A 347 13.20 17.10 6.69
C ARG A 347 12.18 16.66 5.63
N LEU A 348 10.97 17.18 5.67
CA LEU A 348 10.07 17.13 4.51
C LEU A 348 10.34 18.38 3.66
N SER A 349 9.95 18.37 2.39
CA SER A 349 9.97 19.57 1.54
C SER A 349 8.61 20.24 1.62
N ASP A 350 8.57 21.57 1.75
CA ASP A 350 7.31 22.34 1.73
C ASP A 350 6.53 22.16 0.41
N ALA A 351 7.18 21.62 -0.64
CA ALA A 351 6.57 21.29 -1.92
C ALA A 351 6.03 19.84 -2.01
N PHE A 352 6.12 19.04 -0.93
CA PHE A 352 5.61 17.67 -0.88
C PHE A 352 4.78 17.40 0.40
N GLN A 353 3.48 17.20 0.22
CA GLN A 353 2.51 17.05 1.30
C GLN A 353 2.11 15.57 1.50
N ILE A 354 1.88 15.16 2.75
CA ILE A 354 1.36 13.82 3.07
C ILE A 354 -0.08 13.96 3.58
N PHE A 355 -1.05 13.44 2.84
CA PHE A 355 -2.44 13.39 3.24
C PHE A 355 -2.81 12.01 3.78
N LEU A 356 -3.65 11.99 4.81
CA LEU A 356 -4.15 10.76 5.43
C LEU A 356 -5.62 10.97 5.80
N ARG A 357 -6.51 10.11 5.27
CA ARG A 357 -7.97 10.19 5.47
C ARG A 357 -8.51 11.58 5.12
N GLY A 358 -8.13 12.09 3.96
CA GLY A 358 -8.46 13.45 3.49
C GLY A 358 -7.79 14.62 4.23
N LYS A 359 -7.02 14.40 5.31
CA LYS A 359 -6.39 15.48 6.09
C LYS A 359 -4.85 15.42 6.06
N GLU A 360 -4.22 16.54 5.76
CA GLU A 360 -2.75 16.70 5.75
C GLU A 360 -2.10 16.31 7.10
N ILE A 361 -0.91 15.73 7.04
CA ILE A 361 -0.05 15.43 8.18
C ILE A 361 1.02 16.52 8.29
N GLU A 362 0.90 17.37 9.30
CA GLU A 362 1.93 18.34 9.66
C GLU A 362 3.26 17.62 9.96
N HIS A 363 4.36 18.07 9.32
CA HIS A 363 5.70 17.55 9.58
C HIS A 363 6.19 17.98 10.97
N HIS A 364 6.75 17.04 11.74
CA HIS A 364 7.19 17.31 13.11
C HIS A 364 8.67 16.95 13.34
N ASN A 365 9.48 17.99 13.50
CA ASN A 365 10.88 17.85 13.92
C ASN A 365 10.98 17.80 15.45
N ILE A 366 11.22 16.62 16.03
CA ILE A 366 11.30 16.39 17.50
C ILE A 366 12.24 17.31 18.29
N VAL A 367 13.13 18.06 17.64
CA VAL A 367 13.94 19.11 18.31
C VAL A 367 13.08 20.30 18.75
N THR A 368 11.86 20.46 18.25
CA THR A 368 10.89 21.44 18.78
C THR A 368 10.37 21.04 20.17
N ASP A 369 10.28 19.74 20.46
CA ASP A 369 9.85 19.20 21.77
C ASP A 369 10.90 19.37 22.88
N MET A 370 12.16 19.61 22.49
CA MET A 370 13.30 19.66 23.39
C MET A 370 13.50 21.02 24.08
N MET A 371 13.91 20.97 25.34
CA MET A 371 14.55 22.04 26.12
C MET A 371 15.97 21.61 26.55
N LEU A 372 16.81 22.57 26.97
CA LEU A 372 18.21 22.34 27.38
C LEU A 372 19.01 21.55 26.32
N LYS A 373 18.96 22.04 25.08
CA LYS A 373 19.53 21.38 23.91
C LYS A 373 21.06 21.46 23.89
N LYS A 374 21.72 20.35 23.56
CA LYS A 374 23.15 20.25 23.28
C LYS A 374 23.32 19.60 21.91
N GLU A 375 24.11 20.22 21.04
CA GLU A 375 24.47 19.64 19.74
C GLU A 375 25.91 19.12 19.79
N VAL A 376 26.12 17.93 19.22
CA VAL A 376 27.39 17.21 19.26
C VAL A 376 27.59 16.51 17.92
N THR A 377 28.64 16.87 17.20
CA THR A 377 29.09 16.15 16.00
C THR A 377 29.90 14.93 16.43
N TYR A 378 29.35 13.75 16.21
CA TYR A 378 30.02 12.48 16.51
C TYR A 378 30.84 11.98 15.31
N ARG A 379 31.99 11.36 15.58
CA ARG A 379 32.88 10.73 14.60
C ARG A 379 33.28 9.34 15.14
N PRO A 380 32.75 8.24 14.57
CA PRO A 380 33.04 6.89 15.07
C PRO A 380 34.50 6.49 14.88
N VAL A 381 35.07 5.80 15.86
CA VAL A 381 36.47 5.36 15.79
C VAL A 381 36.51 3.93 15.27
N ALA A 382 36.92 3.75 14.01
CA ALA A 382 36.99 2.44 13.37
C ALA A 382 37.90 1.48 14.16
N THR A 383 37.30 0.51 14.85
CA THR A 383 38.02 -0.54 15.58
C THR A 383 38.63 -1.54 14.61
N ASN A 384 39.96 -1.56 14.58
CA ASN A 384 40.84 -2.58 13.98
C ASN A 384 40.36 -3.26 12.68
N GLY A 385 40.75 -2.70 11.54
CA GLY A 385 40.83 -3.43 10.25
C GLY A 385 39.86 -2.99 9.16
N LEU A 386 38.78 -2.27 9.49
CA LEU A 386 37.90 -1.66 8.50
C LEU A 386 38.53 -0.37 7.90
N PRO A 387 38.28 -0.06 6.61
CA PRO A 387 38.78 1.16 5.99
C PRO A 387 38.34 2.43 6.73
N LYS A 388 39.27 3.39 6.87
CA LYS A 388 38.97 4.73 7.42
C LYS A 388 38.17 5.54 6.40
N ASP A 389 36.84 5.46 6.47
CA ASP A 389 35.97 6.43 5.82
C ASP A 389 36.00 7.74 6.63
N SER A 390 36.95 8.63 6.30
CA SER A 390 37.27 9.83 7.07
C SER A 390 36.13 10.86 7.14
N ASN A 391 35.13 10.71 6.29
CA ASN A 391 33.90 11.50 6.25
C ASN A 391 32.77 10.90 7.10
N MET A 392 32.99 9.78 7.80
CA MET A 392 31.99 9.20 8.70
C MET A 392 31.72 10.13 9.90
N VAL A 393 30.57 10.79 9.84
CA VAL A 393 30.06 11.73 10.84
C VAL A 393 28.63 11.32 11.21
N ALA A 394 28.20 11.65 12.42
CA ALA A 394 26.79 11.70 12.78
C ALA A 394 26.48 13.00 13.54
N ASP A 395 25.49 13.75 13.09
CA ASP A 395 25.06 14.98 13.76
C ASP A 395 24.01 14.63 14.82
N VAL A 396 24.31 14.90 16.09
CA VAL A 396 23.48 14.51 17.24
C VAL A 396 22.98 15.74 17.99
N THR A 397 21.67 15.89 18.12
CA THR A 397 21.02 16.86 19.02
C THR A 397 20.41 16.10 20.19
N ILE A 398 20.76 16.45 21.42
CA ILE A 398 20.24 15.85 22.66
C ILE A 398 19.55 16.94 23.48
N GLY A 399 18.45 16.61 24.14
CA GLY A 399 17.82 17.51 25.12
C GLY A 399 16.81 16.78 25.99
N PHE A 400 16.21 17.50 26.93
CA PHE A 400 15.07 16.99 27.69
C PHE A 400 13.78 17.34 26.96
N VAL A 401 12.82 16.42 26.85
CA VAL A 401 11.45 16.76 26.40
C VAL A 401 10.86 17.79 27.37
N LYS A 402 10.20 18.84 26.87
CA LYS A 402 9.62 19.91 27.71
C LYS A 402 8.73 19.39 28.84
N ASP A 403 8.00 18.30 28.57
CA ASP A 403 7.09 17.65 29.52
C ASP A 403 7.82 16.82 30.61
N ALA A 404 9.14 16.67 30.55
CA ALA A 404 9.94 15.94 31.55
C ALA A 404 9.78 16.49 32.98
N LYS A 405 9.37 17.76 33.10
CA LYS A 405 8.98 18.42 34.37
C LYS A 405 7.86 17.69 35.11
N PHE A 406 7.05 16.89 34.42
CA PHE A 406 5.97 16.09 34.99
C PHE A 406 6.38 14.64 35.29
N HIS A 407 7.69 14.31 35.21
CA HIS A 407 8.25 12.98 35.46
C HIS A 407 7.55 11.86 34.65
N ILE A 408 7.36 12.08 33.35
CA ILE A 408 6.92 11.06 32.39
C ILE A 408 8.08 10.13 31.99
N ASP A 409 7.80 8.87 31.64
CA ASP A 409 8.84 7.94 31.14
C ASP A 409 9.02 8.00 29.61
N VAL A 410 9.47 9.17 29.14
CA VAL A 410 9.88 9.40 27.75
C VAL A 410 11.40 9.36 27.68
N GLN A 411 11.97 8.52 26.81
CA GLN A 411 13.43 8.45 26.63
C GLN A 411 13.82 7.81 25.30
N GLY A 412 14.92 8.26 24.70
CA GLY A 412 15.55 7.59 23.56
C GLY A 412 15.76 8.46 22.31
N PHE A 413 16.41 7.87 21.30
CA PHE A 413 16.92 8.58 20.14
C PHE A 413 16.15 8.22 18.86
N ASN A 414 15.67 9.23 18.13
CA ASN A 414 15.27 9.04 16.73
C ASN A 414 16.53 8.98 15.86
N VAL A 415 16.74 7.84 15.22
CA VAL A 415 17.91 7.55 14.38
C VAL A 415 17.51 7.63 12.92
N TYR A 416 18.03 8.63 12.22
CA TYR A 416 17.79 8.87 10.80
C TYR A 416 19.00 8.46 9.95
N HIS A 417 18.74 7.86 8.79
CA HIS A 417 19.74 7.56 7.76
C HIS A 417 19.18 8.05 6.42
N ARG A 418 19.94 8.86 5.68
CA ARG A 418 19.50 9.47 4.40
C ARG A 418 18.06 10.03 4.47
N ASN A 419 17.85 10.96 5.40
CA ASN A 419 16.55 11.59 5.70
C ASN A 419 15.47 10.68 6.33
N ARG A 420 15.55 9.34 6.24
CA ARG A 420 14.52 8.40 6.72
C ARG A 420 14.77 7.94 8.17
N LEU A 421 13.72 7.91 8.98
CA LEU A 421 13.71 7.36 10.34
C LEU A 421 13.84 5.83 10.31
N ILE A 422 14.94 5.31 10.87
CA ILE A 422 15.25 3.86 10.95
C ILE A 422 14.87 3.28 12.32
N LYS A 423 15.12 4.03 13.41
CA LYS A 423 14.65 3.68 14.76
C LYS A 423 13.98 4.88 15.42
N PRO A 424 12.66 4.86 15.67
CA PRO A 424 12.01 5.79 16.59
C PRO A 424 12.43 5.49 18.03
N PHE A 425 12.71 6.55 18.80
CA PHE A 425 12.91 6.57 20.26
C PHE A 425 13.73 5.38 20.80
N TRP A 426 14.87 5.10 20.17
CA TRP A 426 15.74 4.01 20.58
C TRP A 426 16.31 4.27 21.98
N ARG A 427 15.86 3.48 22.96
CA ARG A 427 16.41 3.49 24.31
C ARG A 427 17.85 2.96 24.29
N VAL A 428 18.77 3.87 24.57
CA VAL A 428 20.22 3.62 24.66
C VAL A 428 20.74 3.71 26.10
N TRP A 429 19.94 4.23 27.03
CA TRP A 429 20.27 4.30 28.46
C TRP A 429 19.27 3.47 29.29
N THR A 430 19.80 2.55 30.09
CA THR A 430 18.98 1.59 30.87
C THR A 430 19.56 1.41 32.27
N ALA A 431 19.70 2.52 33.00
CA ALA A 431 20.02 2.49 34.42
C ALA A 431 18.81 2.00 35.26
N ALA A 432 19.06 1.44 36.43
CA ALA A 432 18.04 0.93 37.35
C ALA A 432 17.31 2.02 38.16
N GLY A 433 17.63 3.31 37.93
CA GLY A 433 17.01 4.47 38.57
C GLY A 433 16.49 5.48 37.55
N SER A 434 16.09 6.67 38.01
CA SER A 434 15.49 7.73 37.16
C SER A 434 16.46 8.43 36.19
N GLY A 435 17.73 8.02 36.12
CA GLY A 435 18.72 8.60 35.21
C GLY A 435 18.35 8.41 33.74
N GLY A 436 18.48 9.47 32.93
CA GLY A 436 18.08 9.49 31.52
C GLY A 436 16.58 9.67 31.26
N ARG A 437 15.73 9.70 32.30
CA ARG A 437 14.29 9.96 32.15
C ARG A 437 14.05 11.36 31.60
N GLY A 438 13.21 11.46 30.55
CA GLY A 438 12.94 12.69 29.83
C GLY A 438 13.98 13.04 28.75
N VAL A 439 15.09 12.31 28.62
CA VAL A 439 16.13 12.61 27.62
C VAL A 439 15.74 12.03 26.26
N ILE A 440 15.50 12.92 25.29
CA ILE A 440 15.25 12.57 23.90
C ILE A 440 16.38 13.07 23.01
N GLY A 441 16.67 12.30 21.96
CA GLY A 441 17.75 12.59 21.02
C GLY A 441 17.31 12.48 19.57
N ARG A 442 18.02 13.21 18.71
CA ARG A 442 17.94 13.13 17.25
C ARG A 442 19.35 12.86 16.74
N SER A 443 19.54 11.82 15.94
CA SER A 443 20.82 11.57 15.26
C SER A 443 20.61 11.36 13.76
N LEU A 444 21.40 12.05 12.94
CA LEU A 444 21.49 11.82 11.49
C LEU A 444 22.81 11.13 11.18
N TRP A 445 22.74 9.98 10.52
CA TRP A 445 23.88 9.18 10.10
C TRP A 445 24.03 9.22 8.57
N TYR A 446 25.25 9.48 8.11
CA TYR A 446 25.59 9.55 6.68
C TYR A 446 26.20 8.24 6.13
N VAL A 447 26.22 7.17 6.93
CA VAL A 447 26.82 5.86 6.61
C VAL A 447 25.83 4.69 6.73
N GLY A 448 26.16 3.55 6.12
CA GLY A 448 25.27 2.39 5.99
C GLY A 448 24.77 1.81 7.32
N ILE A 449 23.52 1.33 7.30
CA ILE A 449 22.73 0.93 8.49
C ILE A 449 23.44 -0.06 9.41
N THR A 450 24.27 -0.98 8.89
CA THR A 450 25.04 -1.93 9.69
C THR A 450 25.99 -1.24 10.68
N LEU A 451 26.65 -0.15 10.27
CA LEU A 451 27.54 0.63 11.14
C LEU A 451 26.76 1.41 12.21
N ILE A 452 25.56 1.90 11.88
CA ILE A 452 24.66 2.59 12.83
C ILE A 452 24.27 1.66 13.99
N LEU A 453 24.07 0.36 13.72
CA LEU A 453 23.77 -0.64 14.74
C LEU A 453 24.99 -1.03 15.58
N LEU A 454 26.19 -1.07 15.00
CA LEU A 454 27.44 -1.37 15.70
C LEU A 454 27.91 -0.20 16.59
N ALA A 455 27.68 1.04 16.18
CA ALA A 455 28.04 2.25 16.94
C ALA A 455 27.23 2.45 18.25
N ALA A 456 26.31 1.53 18.59
CA ALA A 456 25.52 1.56 19.81
C ALA A 456 26.34 1.81 21.08
N GLY A 457 27.47 1.11 21.23
CA GLY A 457 28.36 1.24 22.39
C GLY A 457 29.08 2.60 22.47
N GLU A 458 29.30 3.27 21.34
CA GLU A 458 29.97 4.57 21.32
C GLU A 458 28.99 5.74 21.52
N VAL A 459 27.76 5.62 21.04
CA VAL A 459 26.68 6.57 21.35
C VAL A 459 26.41 6.62 22.86
N ILE A 460 26.49 5.48 23.55
CA ILE A 460 26.42 5.41 25.03
C ILE A 460 27.58 6.21 25.65
N ASN A 461 28.81 6.06 25.18
CA ASN A 461 29.96 6.84 25.66
C ASN A 461 29.81 8.35 25.40
N LEU A 462 29.10 8.77 24.35
CA LEU A 462 28.77 10.18 24.10
C LEU A 462 27.77 10.72 25.13
N ILE A 463 26.78 9.90 25.51
CA ILE A 463 25.76 10.22 26.51
C ILE A 463 26.38 10.32 27.91
N CYS A 464 27.29 9.41 28.28
CA CYS A 464 28.08 9.48 29.52
C CYS A 464 28.94 10.75 29.67
N ARG A 465 29.10 11.56 28.61
CA ARG A 465 29.79 12.87 28.61
C ARG A 465 28.83 14.07 28.46
N CYS A 466 27.53 13.81 28.53
CA CYS A 466 26.47 14.81 28.36
C CYS A 466 25.41 14.77 29.48
N THR A 467 25.24 13.63 30.14
CA THR A 467 24.62 13.51 31.48
C THR A 467 25.64 13.79 32.57
#